data_AF-A0A968T0U8-F1
#
_entry.id   AF-A0A968T0U8-F1
#
_cell.length_a   1.000
_cell.length_b   1.000
_cell.length_c   1.000
_cell.angle_alpha   90.00
_cell.angle_beta   90.00
_cell.angle_gamma   90.00
#
_symmetry.space_group_name_H-M   'P 1'
#
loop_
_entity.id
_entity.type
_entity.pdbx_description
1 polymer ?
#
loop_
_entity_poly.entity_id
_entity_poly.type
_entity_poly.pdbx_seq_one_letter_code
_entity_poly.pdbx_strand_id
1 'polypeptide(L)' 'METEAKYRLAHEAQLDVVAALTSLGDYQLQSGPTEDQHNIYFDSVDRRLQHARYSLRRRIMAHTA' A
#
# COMPACT_ATOMS: atom_id res chain seq x y z
N MET A 1 4.94 -8.84 -13.03
CA MET A 1 5.80 -9.19 -11.89
C MET A 1 5.86 -7.95 -11.01
N GLU A 2 5.44 -8.05 -9.74
CA GLU A 2 5.49 -6.93 -8.79
C GLU A 2 6.70 -7.12 -7.88
N THR A 3 7.43 -6.05 -7.59
CA THR A 3 8.55 -6.05 -6.64
C THR A 3 8.33 -4.89 -5.69
N GLU A 4 8.20 -5.19 -4.40
CA GLU A 4 7.85 -4.23 -3.36
C GLU A 4 8.69 -4.49 -2.09
N ALA A 5 9.07 -3.43 -1.37
CA ALA A 5 9.69 -3.52 -0.05
C ALA A 5 8.85 -2.77 0.99
N LYS A 6 8.38 -3.50 2.02
CA LYS A 6 7.56 -2.94 3.11
C LYS A 6 8.38 -2.79 4.38
N TYR A 7 8.29 -1.61 4.99
CA TYR A 7 8.99 -1.28 6.23
C TYR A 7 7.98 -0.99 7.34
N ARG A 8 8.26 -1.50 8.54
CA ARG A 8 7.52 -1.10 9.74
C ARG A 8 8.07 0.24 10.22
N LEU A 9 7.17 1.21 10.42
CA LEU A 9 7.51 2.48 11.06
C LEU A 9 7.32 2.36 12.58
N ALA A 10 8.19 3.01 13.33
CA ALA A 10 8.11 3.05 14.79
C ALA A 10 7.03 4.05 15.24
N HIS A 11 6.88 5.16 14.51
CA HIS A 11 5.93 6.22 14.79
C HIS A 11 5.29 6.75 13.50
N GLU A 12 4.01 7.07 13.54
CA GLU A 12 3.26 7.55 12.39
C GLU A 12 3.80 8.88 11.84
N ALA A 13 4.33 9.75 12.70
CA ALA A 13 4.98 11.01 12.31
C ALA A 13 6.17 10.82 11.35
N GLN A 14 6.73 9.62 11.23
CA GLN A 14 7.75 9.32 10.23
C GLN A 14 7.18 9.35 8.80
N LEU A 15 5.87 9.11 8.62
CA LEU A 15 5.20 9.24 7.32
C LEU A 15 5.21 10.69 6.84
N ASP A 16 5.01 11.67 7.73
CA ASP A 16 5.04 13.08 7.35
C ASP A 16 6.41 13.48 6.79
N VAL A 17 7.48 12.98 7.41
CA VAL A 17 8.86 13.19 6.94
C VAL A 17 9.07 12.58 5.56
N VAL A 18 8.60 11.35 5.34
CA VAL A 18 8.72 10.66 4.05
C VAL A 18 7.85 11.31 2.98
N ALA A 19 6.63 11.74 3.32
CA ALA A 19 5.70 12.41 2.41
C ALA A 19 6.20 13.80 1.99
N ALA A 20 7.00 14.46 2.83
CA ALA A 20 7.63 15.74 2.52
C ALA A 20 8.87 15.59 1.61
N LEU A 21 9.36 14.37 1.34
CA LEU A 21 10.49 14.17 0.44
C LEU A 21 10.12 14.50 -1.00
N THR A 22 10.86 15.44 -1.58
CA THR A 22 10.75 15.81 -3.00
C THR A 22 11.86 15.21 -3.86
N SER A 23 12.89 14.63 -3.25
CA SER A 23 14.01 13.99 -3.93
C SER A 23 14.63 12.86 -3.12
N LEU A 24 15.26 11.93 -3.82
CA LEU A 24 16.07 10.85 -3.26
C LEU A 24 17.35 10.70 -4.09
N GLY A 25 18.43 11.36 -3.67
CA GLY A 25 19.65 11.47 -4.47
C GLY A 25 19.38 12.23 -5.78
N ASP A 26 19.73 11.63 -6.91
CA ASP A 26 19.53 12.22 -8.25
C ASP A 26 18.09 12.10 -8.77
N TYR A 27 17.19 11.43 -8.02
CA TYR A 27 15.81 11.21 -8.42
C TYR A 27 14.88 12.27 -7.82
N GLN A 28 14.05 12.89 -8.65
CA GLN A 28 12.91 13.68 -8.19
C GLN A 28 11.71 12.78 -7.90
N LEU A 29 11.06 12.99 -6.76
CA LEU A 29 9.88 12.25 -6.35
C LEU A 29 8.64 13.01 -6.78
N GLN A 30 7.69 12.31 -7.38
CA GLN A 30 6.36 12.83 -7.67
C GLN A 30 5.38 12.18 -6.70
N SER A 31 4.82 12.97 -5.79
CA SER A 31 3.75 12.51 -4.92
C SER A 31 2.50 12.24 -5.75
N GLY A 32 1.98 11.01 -5.69
CA GLY A 32 0.65 10.70 -6.18
C GLY A 32 -0.43 11.32 -5.30
N PRO A 33 -1.70 11.32 -5.76
CA PRO A 33 -2.83 11.77 -4.96
C PRO A 33 -2.96 10.92 -3.69
N THR A 34 -3.49 11.52 -2.62
CA THR A 34 -3.89 10.76 -1.43
C THR A 34 -5.06 9.85 -1.81
N GLU A 35 -4.86 8.55 -1.64
CA GLU A 35 -5.87 7.54 -1.90
C GLU A 35 -6.41 6.97 -0.59
N ASP A 36 -7.72 7.04 -0.40
CA ASP A 36 -8.38 6.21 0.60
C ASP A 36 -8.69 4.85 -0.03
N GLN A 37 -8.04 3.81 0.53
CA GLN A 37 -8.12 2.45 0.02
C GLN A 37 -8.85 1.54 1.01
N HIS A 38 -10.02 1.08 0.60
CA HIS A 38 -10.76 0.05 1.34
C HIS A 38 -10.65 -1.30 0.61
N ASN A 39 -10.10 -2.31 1.30
CA ASN A 39 -9.85 -3.63 0.73
C ASN A 39 -10.75 -4.69 1.37
N ILE A 40 -11.56 -5.36 0.56
CA ILE A 40 -12.37 -6.51 0.97
C ILE A 40 -11.66 -7.78 0.48
N TYR A 41 -11.22 -8.62 1.40
CA TYR A 41 -10.53 -9.88 1.10
C TYR A 41 -11.51 -11.05 1.02
N PHE A 42 -11.27 -11.95 0.08
CA PHE A 42 -12.09 -13.13 -0.15
C PHE A 42 -11.23 -14.38 -0.05
N ASP A 43 -11.80 -15.41 0.57
CA ASP A 43 -11.28 -16.78 0.56
C ASP A 43 -12.47 -17.75 0.68
N SER A 44 -12.23 -19.02 0.42
CA SER A 44 -13.20 -20.08 0.70
C SER A 44 -13.25 -20.40 2.20
N VAL A 45 -14.31 -21.07 2.66
CA VAL A 45 -14.47 -21.46 4.07
C VAL A 45 -13.30 -22.32 4.55
N ASP A 46 -12.74 -23.16 3.67
CA ASP A 46 -11.57 -24.00 3.90
C ASP A 46 -10.22 -23.30 3.63
N ARG A 47 -10.23 -21.99 3.41
CA ARG A 47 -9.05 -21.11 3.31
C ARG A 47 -8.03 -21.54 2.24
N ARG A 48 -8.52 -21.94 1.06
CA ARG A 48 -7.66 -22.47 -0.01
C ARG A 48 -6.62 -21.45 -0.48
N LEU A 49 -7.01 -20.18 -0.62
CA LEU A 49 -6.08 -19.16 -1.10
C LEU A 49 -4.98 -18.91 -0.07
N GLN A 50 -5.32 -18.81 1.21
CA GLN A 50 -4.33 -18.67 2.28
C GLN A 50 -3.32 -19.83 2.29
N HIS A 51 -3.79 -21.08 2.22
CA HIS A 51 -2.89 -22.25 2.20
C HIS A 51 -1.96 -22.25 0.99
N ALA A 52 -2.45 -21.79 -0.16
CA ALA A 52 -1.67 -21.62 -1.38
C ALA A 52 -0.86 -20.31 -1.43
N ARG A 53 -0.89 -19.50 -0.36
CA ARG A 53 -0.22 -18.18 -0.26
C ARG A 53 -0.65 -17.19 -1.34
N TYR A 54 -1.91 -17.27 -1.74
CA TYR A 54 -2.55 -16.29 -2.60
C TYR A 54 -3.50 -15.40 -1.80
N SER A 55 -3.81 -14.24 -2.36
CA SER A 55 -4.80 -13.32 -1.79
C SER A 55 -5.65 -12.77 -2.93
N LEU A 56 -6.98 -12.82 -2.75
CA LEU A 56 -7.93 -12.18 -3.64
C LEU A 56 -8.60 -11.03 -2.89
N ARG A 57 -8.62 -9.84 -3.48
CA ARG A 57 -9.28 -8.67 -2.89
C ARG A 57 -10.03 -7.85 -3.93
N ARG A 58 -11.14 -7.26 -3.51
CA ARG A 58 -11.76 -6.12 -4.19
C ARG A 58 -11.22 -4.85 -3.52
N ARG A 59 -10.48 -4.04 -4.28
CA ARG A 59 -10.01 -2.72 -3.84
C ARG A 59 -11.03 -1.67 -4.25
N ILE A 60 -11.53 -0.92 -3.29
CA ILE A 60 -12.40 0.25 -3.50
C ILE A 60 -11.53 1.47 -3.23
N MET A 61 -11.43 2.35 -4.21
CA MET A 61 -10.64 3.57 -4.13
C MET A 61 -11.60 4.75 -4.11
N ALA A 62 -11.55 5.57 -3.06
CA ALA A 62 -12.16 6.89 -3.08
C ALA A 62 -11.06 7.91 -3.40
N HIS A 63 -11.31 8.76 -4.40
CA HIS A 63 -10.44 9.92 -4.63
C HIS A 63 -10.97 11.04 -3.73
N THR A 64 -10.18 11.42 -2.74
CA THR A 64 -10.34 12.72 -2.09
C THR A 64 -9.87 13.78 -3.09
N ALA A 65 -10.81 14.58 -3.58
CA ALA A 65 -10.57 15.71 -4.48
C ALA A 65 -9.78 16.82 -3.79
#